data_AF-A0A151RHD1-F1
#
_entry.id   AF-A0A151RHD1-F1
#
_cell.length_a   1.000
_cell.length_b   1.000
_cell.length_c   1.000
_cell.angle_alpha   90.00
_cell.angle_beta   90.00
_cell.angle_gamma   90.00
#
_symmetry.space_group_name_H-M   'P 1'
#
loop_
_entity.id
_entity.type
_entity.pdbx_description
1 polymer ?
#
loop_
_entity_poly.entity_id
_entity_poly.type
_entity_poly.pdbx_seq_one_letter_code
_entity_poly.pdbx_strand_id
1 'polypeptide(L)'
;MNPKRLSNGCKVRATLDAADKSIGIPNQWYNVIPDLPVKPPPPLHPKTHEPIKPEDLSPLFPDELIRQETTRGLRYHGMAPLISHVFDLGLMEAIAIPQTECFHGAIQFARSEGLIPAPEPTHAIAATIREALHCRESGEAKVILTAMCGHGHFDLPSYEKYLQGNMVDLSFSDDKVKASMANIPQVTA
;
A
#
# COMPACT_ATOMS: atom_id res chain seq x y z
N MET A 1 38.38 9.38 36.53
CA MET A 1 38.40 9.73 35.09
C MET A 1 37.08 9.31 34.49
N ASN A 2 36.33 10.26 33.92
CA ASN A 2 34.96 10.08 33.45
C ASN A 2 35.01 9.94 31.90
N PRO A 3 34.48 8.87 31.28
CA PRO A 3 34.54 8.73 29.83
C PRO A 3 33.55 9.70 29.17
N LYS A 4 34.06 10.64 28.38
CA LYS A 4 33.25 11.58 27.58
C LYS A 4 32.50 10.81 26.50
N ARG A 5 31.17 10.79 26.57
CA ARG A 5 30.28 10.46 25.45
C ARG A 5 30.51 11.48 24.32
N LEU A 6 31.04 11.03 23.19
CA LEU A 6 31.03 11.77 21.94
C LEU A 6 29.67 11.57 21.26
N SER A 7 28.69 12.44 21.56
CA SER A 7 27.50 12.55 20.73
C SER A 7 27.86 13.36 19.49
N ASN A 8 28.11 12.68 18.37
CA ASN A 8 28.15 13.32 17.06
C ASN A 8 26.71 13.73 16.70
N GLY A 9 26.30 14.90 17.19
CA GLY A 9 25.04 15.55 16.82
C GLY A 9 25.12 16.06 15.38
N CYS A 10 25.02 15.16 14.41
CA CYS A 10 24.71 15.54 13.03
C CYS A 10 23.24 15.96 13.02
N LYS A 11 22.98 17.26 13.16
CA LYS A 11 21.67 17.84 12.83
C LYS A 11 21.57 17.86 11.31
N VAL A 12 20.94 16.83 10.74
CA VAL A 12 20.51 16.86 9.33
C VAL A 12 19.41 17.90 9.22
N ARG A 13 19.71 19.03 8.57
CA ARG A 13 18.74 20.07 8.25
C ARG A 13 18.38 19.87 6.78
N ALA A 14 17.16 19.39 6.52
CA ALA A 14 16.63 19.37 5.15
C ALA A 14 16.62 20.81 4.63
N THR A 15 17.38 21.05 3.57
CA THR A 15 17.33 22.29 2.81
C THR A 15 16.41 22.02 1.64
N LEU A 16 15.26 22.71 1.62
CA LEU A 16 14.37 22.73 0.45
C LEU A 16 15.00 23.67 -0.56
N ASP A 17 15.43 23.13 -1.71
CA ASP A 17 15.85 23.94 -2.84
C ASP A 17 14.59 24.61 -3.41
N ALA A 18 14.52 25.94 -3.30
CA ALA A 18 13.38 26.76 -3.69
C ALA A 18 13.30 26.96 -5.23
N ALA A 19 13.46 25.89 -5.99
CA ALA A 19 13.09 25.87 -7.41
C ALA A 19 11.58 25.59 -7.47
N ASP A 20 10.79 26.66 -7.35
CA ASP A 20 9.34 26.73 -7.39
C ASP A 20 8.77 26.15 -8.71
N LYS A 21 8.70 24.82 -8.79
CA LYS A 21 7.76 24.14 -9.68
C LYS A 21 6.45 24.07 -8.93
N SER A 22 5.41 24.73 -9.43
CA SER A 22 4.04 24.53 -8.94
C SER A 22 3.73 23.04 -9.01
N ILE A 23 3.67 22.38 -7.86
CA ILE A 23 3.45 20.95 -7.76
C ILE A 23 1.99 20.69 -8.11
N GLY A 24 1.74 20.10 -9.29
CA GLY A 24 0.42 19.71 -9.75
C GLY A 24 -0.02 18.42 -9.06
N ILE A 25 -0.30 18.47 -7.76
CA ILE A 25 -0.81 17.33 -7.02
C ILE A 25 -2.27 17.10 -7.45
N PRO A 26 -2.65 15.91 -7.94
CA PRO A 26 -4.06 15.61 -8.13
C PRO A 26 -4.82 15.81 -6.81
N ASN A 27 -6.08 16.22 -6.85
CA ASN A 27 -6.82 16.46 -5.60
C ASN A 27 -7.69 15.27 -5.21
N GLN A 28 -7.72 14.23 -6.06
CA GLN A 28 -8.73 13.18 -6.03
C GLN A 28 -8.13 11.83 -6.44
N TRP A 29 -8.49 10.78 -5.72
CA TRP A 29 -8.43 9.40 -6.18
C TRP A 29 -9.58 9.10 -7.13
N TYR A 30 -9.38 8.20 -8.08
CA TYR A 30 -10.42 7.76 -9.01
C TYR A 30 -10.94 6.37 -8.62
N ASN A 31 -12.23 6.27 -8.33
CA ASN A 31 -12.90 4.99 -8.11
C ASN A 31 -13.34 4.41 -9.46
N VAL A 32 -12.79 3.25 -9.83
CA VAL A 32 -13.11 2.57 -11.10
C VAL A 32 -14.43 1.79 -11.05
N ILE A 33 -14.93 1.43 -9.86
CA ILE A 33 -16.13 0.60 -9.69
C ILE A 33 -17.38 1.15 -10.42
N PRO A 34 -17.67 2.46 -10.41
CA PRO A 34 -18.79 3.05 -11.14
C PRO A 34 -18.73 2.84 -12.66
N ASP A 35 -17.54 2.64 -13.22
CA ASP A 35 -17.31 2.49 -14.66
C ASP A 35 -17.08 1.04 -15.09
N LEU A 36 -17.10 0.09 -14.14
CA LEU A 36 -17.04 -1.32 -14.48
C LEU A 36 -18.33 -1.77 -15.18
N PRO A 37 -18.26 -2.51 -16.30
CA PRO A 37 -19.43 -3.01 -17.01
C PRO A 37 -20.25 -3.99 -16.16
N VAL A 38 -19.58 -4.71 -15.27
CA VAL A 38 -20.18 -5.60 -14.27
C VAL A 38 -19.63 -5.19 -12.90
N LYS A 39 -20.51 -4.78 -12.00
CA LYS A 39 -20.11 -4.39 -10.64
C LYS A 39 -19.70 -5.62 -9.85
N PRO A 40 -18.66 -5.54 -8.99
CA PRO A 40 -18.29 -6.64 -8.11
C PRO A 40 -19.47 -6.98 -7.18
N PRO A 41 -19.63 -8.26 -6.79
CA PRO A 41 -20.65 -8.65 -5.82
C PRO A 41 -20.40 -7.95 -4.47
N PRO A 42 -21.45 -7.61 -3.71
CA PRO A 42 -21.27 -7.04 -2.37
C PRO A 42 -20.63 -8.07 -1.43
N PRO A 43 -19.83 -7.63 -0.45
CA PRO A 43 -19.36 -8.51 0.61
C PRO A 43 -20.56 -9.02 1.41
N LEU A 44 -20.53 -10.29 1.80
CA LEU A 44 -21.60 -10.95 2.53
C LEU A 44 -21.23 -11.11 4.00
N HIS A 45 -22.21 -10.93 4.89
CA HIS A 45 -22.02 -11.13 6.31
C HIS A 45 -21.87 -12.63 6.60
N PRO A 46 -20.84 -13.06 7.35
CA PRO A 46 -20.45 -14.47 7.46
C PRO A 46 -21.48 -15.35 8.19
N LYS A 47 -22.43 -14.78 8.94
CA LYS A 47 -23.49 -15.56 9.61
C LYS A 47 -24.82 -15.57 8.85
N THR A 48 -25.17 -14.45 8.21
CA THR A 48 -26.49 -14.28 7.58
C THR A 48 -26.43 -14.55 6.08
N HIS A 49 -25.23 -14.50 5.49
CA HIS A 49 -24.98 -14.62 4.05
C HIS A 49 -25.72 -13.56 3.22
N GLU A 50 -26.18 -12.50 3.87
CA GLU A 50 -26.77 -11.32 3.24
C GLU A 50 -25.70 -10.24 3.05
N PRO A 51 -25.89 -9.27 2.12
CA PRO A 51 -24.98 -8.15 1.96
C PRO A 51 -24.73 -7.40 3.28
N ILE A 52 -23.46 -7.12 3.58
CA ILE A 52 -23.03 -6.39 4.77
C ILE A 52 -23.61 -4.97 4.74
N LYS A 53 -24.12 -4.51 5.89
CA LYS A 53 -24.57 -3.14 6.08
C LYS A 53 -23.49 -2.30 6.78
N PRO A 54 -23.47 -0.97 6.61
CA PRO A 54 -22.52 -0.10 7.30
C PRO A 54 -22.50 -0.30 8.83
N GLU A 55 -23.65 -0.60 9.43
CA GLU A 55 -23.79 -0.80 10.86
C GLU A 55 -23.04 -2.06 11.33
N ASP A 56 -22.95 -3.08 10.48
CA ASP A 56 -22.21 -4.32 10.76
C ASP A 56 -20.68 -4.08 10.77
N LEU A 57 -20.22 -2.98 10.14
CA LEU A 57 -18.80 -2.60 10.04
C LEU A 57 -18.39 -1.55 11.08
N SER A 58 -19.35 -0.80 11.64
CA SER A 58 -19.08 0.25 12.64
C SER A 58 -18.29 -0.20 13.89
N PRO A 59 -18.38 -1.46 14.34
CA PRO A 59 -17.53 -1.95 15.43
C PRO A 59 -16.07 -2.19 15.02
N LEU A 60 -15.78 -2.30 13.72
CA LEU A 60 -14.48 -2.71 13.17
C LEU A 60 -13.71 -1.54 12.56
N PHE A 61 -14.42 -0.59 11.94
CA PHE A 61 -13.83 0.49 11.16
C PHE A 61 -14.39 1.86 11.56
N PRO A 62 -13.59 2.94 11.48
CA PRO A 62 -14.11 4.29 11.57
C PRO A 62 -15.15 4.59 10.50
N ASP A 63 -16.16 5.39 10.83
CA ASP A 63 -17.27 5.76 9.93
C ASP A 63 -16.80 6.26 8.56
N GLU A 64 -15.68 6.98 8.49
CA GLU A 64 -15.15 7.50 7.23
C GLU A 64 -14.59 6.40 6.32
N LEU A 65 -13.93 5.38 6.89
CA LEU A 65 -13.47 4.22 6.09
C LEU A 65 -14.67 3.40 5.60
N ILE A 66 -15.68 3.23 6.46
CA ILE A 66 -16.93 2.57 6.07
C ILE A 66 -17.61 3.33 4.94
N ARG A 67 -17.66 4.66 5.01
CA ARG A 67 -18.21 5.51 3.95
C ARG A 67 -17.42 5.37 2.65
N GLN A 68 -16.09 5.37 2.70
CA GLN A 68 -15.27 5.18 1.50
C GLN A 68 -15.54 3.83 0.83
N GLU A 69 -15.61 2.76 1.61
CA GLU A 69 -15.86 1.39 1.11
C GLU A 69 -17.31 1.21 0.58
N THR A 70 -18.29 1.82 1.26
CA THR A 70 -19.72 1.68 0.92
C THR A 70 -20.20 2.66 -0.14
N THR A 71 -19.44 3.73 -0.43
CA THR A 71 -19.68 4.64 -1.55
C THR A 71 -19.23 4.01 -2.88
N ARG A 72 -19.85 2.86 -3.23
CA ARG A 72 -19.67 2.09 -4.48
C ARG A 72 -20.18 2.83 -5.75
N GLY A 73 -20.13 4.17 -5.76
CA GLY A 73 -20.75 5.04 -6.75
C GLY A 73 -20.18 6.45 -6.85
N LEU A 74 -19.34 6.91 -5.91
CA LEU A 74 -18.63 8.18 -6.07
C LEU A 74 -17.34 7.93 -6.85
N ARG A 75 -17.15 8.70 -7.93
CA ARG A 75 -15.99 8.62 -8.82
C ARG A 75 -14.70 9.12 -8.16
N TYR A 76 -14.82 9.92 -7.10
CA TYR A 76 -13.69 10.64 -6.50
C TYR A 76 -13.69 10.58 -4.98
N HIS A 77 -12.53 10.26 -4.41
CA HIS A 77 -12.23 10.38 -2.97
C HIS A 77 -11.03 11.32 -2.78
N GLY A 78 -10.89 11.97 -1.62
CA GLY A 78 -9.73 12.83 -1.36
C GLY A 78 -8.43 12.03 -1.40
N MET A 79 -7.45 12.45 -2.20
CA MET A 79 -6.14 11.80 -2.23
C MET A 79 -5.37 12.02 -0.93
N ALA A 80 -4.43 11.13 -0.59
CA ALA A 80 -3.38 11.35 0.41
C ALA A 80 -2.37 12.42 -0.07
N PRO A 81 -2.66 13.73 0.11
CA PRO A 81 -1.95 14.80 -0.60
C PRO A 81 -0.50 14.93 -0.09
N LEU A 82 -0.28 14.56 1.17
CA LEU A 82 1.02 14.55 1.82
C LEU A 82 1.96 13.54 1.15
N ILE A 83 1.49 12.33 0.85
CA ILE A 83 2.31 11.28 0.25
C ILE A 83 2.68 11.65 -1.18
N SER A 84 1.72 12.12 -1.98
CA SER A 84 1.96 12.61 -3.34
C SER A 84 2.94 13.79 -3.36
N HIS A 85 2.79 14.75 -2.44
CA HIS A 85 3.71 15.88 -2.33
C HIS A 85 5.14 15.44 -2.01
N VAL A 86 5.31 14.53 -1.04
CA VAL A 86 6.62 14.03 -0.63
C VAL A 86 7.28 13.22 -1.77
N PHE A 87 6.49 12.50 -2.56
CA PHE A 87 6.97 11.84 -3.77
C PHE A 87 7.45 12.83 -4.84
N ASP A 88 6.63 13.85 -5.16
CA ASP A 88 6.97 14.86 -6.17
C ASP A 88 8.19 15.71 -5.78
N LEU A 89 8.39 15.92 -4.48
CA LEU A 89 9.60 16.57 -3.94
C LEU A 89 10.86 15.69 -4.02
N GLY A 90 10.74 14.41 -4.41
CA GLY A 90 11.86 13.46 -4.46
C GLY A 90 12.34 13.02 -3.07
N LEU A 91 11.52 13.18 -2.04
CA LEU A 91 11.83 12.77 -0.66
C LEU A 91 11.50 11.30 -0.39
N MET A 92 10.76 10.65 -1.28
CA MET A 92 10.48 9.22 -1.24
C MET A 92 10.46 8.63 -2.65
N GLU A 93 10.80 7.36 -2.75
CA GLU A 93 10.66 6.57 -3.98
C GLU A 93 9.46 5.63 -3.87
N ALA A 94 8.85 5.34 -5.01
CA ALA A 94 7.75 4.39 -5.12
C ALA A 94 8.20 3.20 -5.96
N ILE A 95 8.03 2.00 -5.42
CA ILE A 95 8.37 0.77 -6.09
C ILE A 95 7.12 -0.12 -6.16
N ALA A 96 6.98 -0.84 -7.27
CA ALA A 96 5.98 -1.89 -7.42
C ALA A 96 6.61 -3.25 -7.11
N ILE A 97 5.96 -4.03 -6.25
CA ILE A 97 6.40 -5.38 -5.88
C ILE A 97 5.28 -6.36 -6.24
N PRO A 98 5.59 -7.46 -6.95
CA PRO A 98 4.61 -8.49 -7.28
C PRO A 98 3.99 -9.11 -6.03
N GLN A 99 2.73 -9.50 -6.13
CA GLN A 99 1.97 -10.04 -5.01
C GLN A 99 2.58 -11.36 -4.51
N THR A 100 3.11 -12.20 -5.41
CA THR A 100 3.77 -13.46 -5.01
C THR A 100 5.01 -13.21 -4.15
N GLU A 101 5.82 -12.18 -4.46
CA GLU A 101 6.99 -11.77 -3.68
C GLU A 101 6.57 -11.22 -2.31
N CYS A 102 5.51 -10.41 -2.28
CA CYS A 102 4.91 -9.91 -1.05
C CYS A 102 4.52 -11.03 -0.09
N PHE A 103 3.77 -12.04 -0.57
CA PHE A 103 3.37 -13.17 0.26
C PHE A 103 4.53 -14.10 0.62
N HIS A 104 5.56 -14.20 -0.23
CA HIS A 104 6.80 -14.88 0.13
C HIS A 104 7.45 -14.24 1.35
N GLY A 105 7.64 -12.92 1.32
CA GLY A 105 8.17 -12.14 2.43
C GLY A 105 7.29 -12.22 3.67
N ALA A 106 5.96 -12.23 3.49
CA ALA A 106 5.00 -12.35 4.58
C ALA A 106 5.11 -13.68 5.34
N ILE A 107 5.27 -14.80 4.62
CA ILE A 107 5.47 -16.12 5.24
C ILE A 107 6.79 -16.19 5.99
N GLN A 108 7.86 -15.62 5.41
CA GLN A 108 9.15 -15.53 6.09
C GLN A 108 9.03 -14.71 7.38
N PHE A 109 8.45 -13.51 7.30
CA PHE A 109 8.22 -12.63 8.45
C PHE A 109 7.38 -13.32 9.53
N ALA A 110 6.27 -13.97 9.16
CA ALA A 110 5.42 -14.66 10.12
C ALA A 110 6.13 -15.82 10.84
N ARG A 111 7.02 -16.54 10.15
CA ARG A 111 7.82 -17.61 10.75
C ARG A 111 8.93 -17.08 11.66
N SER A 112 9.48 -15.90 11.37
CA SER A 112 10.55 -15.29 12.15
C SER A 112 10.04 -14.51 13.36
N GLU A 113 9.02 -13.69 13.16
CA GLU A 113 8.51 -12.73 14.17
C GLU A 113 7.25 -13.23 14.90
N GLY A 114 6.66 -14.34 14.45
CA GLY A 114 5.46 -14.92 15.07
C GLY A 114 4.17 -14.12 14.83
N LEU A 115 4.19 -13.16 13.90
CA LEU A 115 3.04 -12.31 13.56
C LEU A 115 2.67 -12.49 12.08
N ILE A 116 1.39 -12.72 11.80
CA ILE A 116 0.85 -12.78 10.44
C ILE A 116 0.49 -11.35 10.02
N PRO A 117 1.22 -10.71 9.08
CA PRO A 117 0.91 -9.35 8.64
C PRO A 117 -0.36 -9.31 7.80
N ALA A 118 -1.02 -8.16 7.71
CA ALA A 118 -2.05 -7.94 6.68
C ALA A 118 -1.39 -7.89 5.28
N PRO A 119 -2.10 -8.09 4.16
CA PRO A 119 -1.54 -8.03 2.81
C PRO A 119 -0.88 -6.69 2.46
N GLU A 120 -1.39 -5.56 2.95
CA GLU A 120 -0.87 -4.22 2.65
C GLU A 120 0.59 -4.01 3.12
N PRO A 121 0.96 -4.25 4.40
CA PRO A 121 2.35 -4.12 4.86
C PRO A 121 3.28 -5.19 4.26
N THR A 122 2.78 -6.25 3.63
CA THR A 122 3.66 -7.26 3.00
C THR A 122 4.51 -6.67 1.88
N HIS A 123 4.04 -5.61 1.22
CA HIS A 123 4.84 -4.85 0.25
C HIS A 123 6.07 -4.21 0.93
N ALA A 124 5.89 -3.57 2.08
CA ALA A 124 6.99 -2.98 2.84
C ALA A 124 7.96 -4.05 3.38
N ILE A 125 7.43 -5.21 3.81
CA ILE A 125 8.23 -6.35 4.25
C ILE A 125 9.09 -6.90 3.10
N ALA A 126 8.51 -7.10 1.91
CA ALA A 126 9.25 -7.56 0.74
C ALA A 126 10.34 -6.56 0.32
N ALA A 127 10.03 -5.27 0.29
CA ALA A 127 11.01 -4.21 0.03
C ALA A 127 12.17 -4.24 1.04
N THR A 128 11.84 -4.44 2.32
CA THR A 128 12.83 -4.55 3.41
C THR A 128 13.75 -5.74 3.23
N ILE A 129 13.18 -6.91 2.90
CA ILE A 129 13.96 -8.12 2.63
C ILE A 129 14.90 -7.89 1.45
N ARG A 130 14.41 -7.28 0.36
CA ARG A 130 15.22 -6.94 -0.81
C ARG A 130 16.39 -6.03 -0.45
N GLU A 131 16.13 -4.96 0.30
CA GLU A 131 17.18 -4.02 0.73
C GLU A 131 18.19 -4.69 1.67
N ALA A 132 17.74 -5.55 2.58
CA ALA A 132 18.63 -6.30 3.47
C ALA A 132 19.52 -7.29 2.70
N LEU A 133 18.99 -7.97 1.68
CA LEU A 133 19.76 -8.85 0.79
C LEU A 133 20.79 -8.05 -0.01
N HIS A 134 20.40 -6.89 -0.57
CA HIS A 134 21.30 -6.00 -1.27
C HIS A 134 22.44 -5.48 -0.38
N CYS A 135 22.16 -5.08 0.87
CA CYS A 135 23.18 -4.67 1.84
C CYS A 135 24.16 -5.83 2.14
N ARG A 136 23.64 -7.06 2.24
CA ARG A 136 24.49 -8.26 2.44
C ARG A 136 25.41 -8.54 1.25
N GLU A 137 24.92 -8.37 0.03
CA GLU A 137 25.69 -8.61 -1.20
C GLU A 137 26.73 -7.51 -1.46
N SER A 138 26.36 -6.26 -1.22
CA SER A 138 27.25 -5.09 -1.38
C SER A 138 28.23 -4.90 -0.22
N GLY A 139 27.94 -5.48 0.95
CA GLY A 139 28.68 -5.23 2.20
C GLY A 139 28.39 -3.87 2.83
N GLU A 140 27.36 -3.14 2.35
CA GLU A 140 26.97 -1.85 2.90
C GLU A 140 26.31 -2.01 4.28
N ALA A 141 26.83 -1.29 5.28
CA ALA A 141 26.21 -1.24 6.60
C ALA A 141 25.11 -0.16 6.64
N LYS A 142 23.84 -0.59 6.69
CA LYS A 142 22.66 0.28 6.67
C LYS A 142 21.69 -0.09 7.80
N VAL A 143 21.00 0.92 8.35
CA VAL A 143 19.85 0.71 9.24
C VAL A 143 18.59 0.76 8.41
N ILE A 144 17.81 -0.31 8.41
CA ILE A 144 16.55 -0.41 7.68
C ILE A 144 15.42 -0.33 8.69
N LEU A 145 14.50 0.62 8.48
CA LEU A 145 13.29 0.76 9.29
C LEU A 145 12.07 0.39 8.44
N THR A 146 11.26 -0.52 8.94
CA THR A 146 10.06 -1.00 8.26
C THR A 146 8.85 -0.68 9.11
N ALA A 147 7.91 0.08 8.55
CA ALA A 147 6.59 0.25 9.17
C ALA A 147 5.75 -1.01 8.92
N MET A 148 5.22 -1.59 9.99
CA MET A 148 4.31 -2.73 9.94
C MET A 148 3.01 -2.34 10.63
N CYS A 149 1.88 -2.56 9.96
CA CYS A 149 0.56 -2.25 10.49
C CYS A 149 -0.46 -3.31 10.09
N GLY A 150 -1.45 -3.56 10.95
CA GLY A 150 -2.51 -4.54 10.68
C GLY A 150 -2.06 -5.99 10.88
N HIS A 151 -3.04 -6.89 10.90
CA HIS A 151 -2.84 -8.33 11.08
C HIS A 151 -3.63 -9.11 10.03
N GLY A 152 -3.09 -10.23 9.56
CA GLY A 152 -3.69 -11.02 8.47
C GLY A 152 -4.84 -11.95 8.88
N HIS A 153 -5.47 -11.76 10.05
CA HIS A 153 -6.56 -12.63 10.52
C HIS A 153 -7.75 -12.71 9.56
N PHE A 154 -8.08 -11.61 8.88
CA PHE A 154 -9.17 -11.59 7.89
C PHE A 154 -8.70 -11.96 6.48
N ASP A 155 -7.39 -12.11 6.28
CA ASP A 155 -6.75 -12.34 4.99
C ASP A 155 -6.25 -13.78 4.83
N LEU A 156 -6.62 -14.68 5.74
CA LEU A 156 -6.28 -16.10 5.67
C LEU A 156 -6.64 -16.74 4.32
N PRO A 157 -7.74 -16.40 3.63
CA PRO A 157 -8.00 -16.90 2.28
C PRO A 157 -6.91 -16.52 1.26
N SER A 158 -6.32 -15.33 1.39
CA SER A 158 -5.22 -14.88 0.53
C SER A 158 -3.93 -15.65 0.84
N TYR A 159 -3.65 -15.91 2.11
CA TYR A 159 -2.54 -16.77 2.53
C TYR A 159 -2.70 -18.20 2.05
N GLU A 160 -3.91 -18.78 2.18
CA GLU A 160 -4.22 -20.11 1.66
C GLU A 160 -4.01 -20.17 0.15
N LYS A 161 -4.51 -19.18 -0.60
CA LYS A 161 -4.31 -19.10 -2.06
C LYS A 161 -2.83 -19.08 -2.44
N TYR A 162 -2.00 -18.35 -1.69
CA TYR A 162 -0.55 -18.35 -1.89
C TYR A 162 0.06 -19.73 -1.59
N LEU A 163 -0.26 -20.32 -0.44
CA LEU A 163 0.28 -21.61 0.00
C LEU A 163 -0.13 -22.78 -0.93
N GLN A 164 -1.29 -22.69 -1.56
CA GLN A 164 -1.74 -23.65 -2.57
C GLN A 164 -1.10 -23.42 -3.96
N GLY A 165 -0.30 -22.37 -4.14
CA GLY A 165 0.30 -22.02 -5.44
C GLY A 165 -0.69 -21.41 -6.44
N ASN A 166 -1.86 -20.97 -5.97
CA ASN A 166 -2.94 -20.42 -6.80
C ASN A 166 -2.85 -18.89 -6.96
N MET A 167 -1.83 -18.25 -6.37
CA MET A 167 -1.58 -16.82 -6.49
C MET A 167 -0.81 -16.52 -7.78
N VAL A 168 -1.31 -15.56 -8.55
CA VAL A 168 -0.77 -15.20 -9.86
C VAL A 168 -0.55 -13.70 -9.88
N ASP A 169 0.65 -13.29 -10.28
CA ASP A 169 0.94 -11.89 -10.55
C ASP A 169 0.30 -11.49 -11.89
N LEU A 170 -0.62 -10.54 -11.83
CA LEU A 170 -1.25 -10.00 -13.01
C LEU A 170 -0.36 -8.91 -13.61
N SER A 171 0.07 -9.12 -14.85
CA SER A 171 0.66 -8.08 -15.68
C SER A 171 -0.22 -7.85 -16.91
N PHE A 172 -0.34 -6.58 -17.31
CA PHE A 172 -1.03 -6.19 -18.52
C PHE A 172 -0.01 -5.65 -19.53
N SER A 173 -0.24 -5.90 -20.81
CA SER A 173 0.57 -5.26 -21.85
C SER A 173 0.28 -3.75 -21.88
N ASP A 174 1.30 -2.96 -22.24
CA ASP A 174 1.17 -1.51 -22.37
C ASP A 174 0.01 -1.11 -23.29
N ASP A 175 -0.24 -1.90 -24.34
CA ASP A 175 -1.35 -1.67 -25.28
C ASP A 175 -2.72 -1.81 -24.60
N LYS A 176 -2.89 -2.81 -23.72
CA LYS A 176 -4.12 -2.99 -22.94
C LYS A 176 -4.31 -1.87 -21.92
N VAL A 177 -3.21 -1.41 -21.31
CA VAL A 177 -3.23 -0.27 -20.39
C VAL A 177 -3.67 0.98 -21.14
N LYS A 178 -3.03 1.31 -22.27
CA LYS A 178 -3.40 2.47 -23.11
C LYS A 178 -4.85 2.41 -23.59
N ALA A 179 -5.30 1.25 -24.07
CA ALA A 179 -6.69 1.05 -24.49
C ALA A 179 -7.68 1.27 -23.34
N SER A 180 -7.34 0.85 -22.13
CA SER A 180 -8.16 1.07 -20.93
C SER A 180 -8.17 2.55 -20.54
N MET A 181 -7.01 3.22 -20.55
CA MET A 181 -6.86 4.64 -20.24
C MET A 181 -7.64 5.54 -21.21
N ALA A 182 -7.75 5.16 -22.48
CA ALA A 182 -8.52 5.90 -23.48
C ALA A 182 -10.03 5.95 -23.17
N ASN A 183 -10.54 4.98 -22.40
CA ASN A 183 -11.94 4.92 -22.01
C ASN A 183 -12.24 5.63 -20.68
N ILE A 184 -11.22 6.13 -19.98
CA ILE A 184 -11.40 6.85 -18.71
C ILE A 184 -11.92 8.27 -19.03
N PRO A 185 -13.05 8.70 -18.44
CA PRO A 185 -13.57 10.05 -18.60
C PRO A 185 -12.54 11.10 -18.19
N GLN A 186 -12.30 12.08 -19.06
CA GLN A 186 -11.44 13.21 -18.73
C GLN A 186 -12.17 14.13 -17.76
N VAL A 187 -11.59 14.30 -16.57
CA VAL A 187 -12.13 15.15 -15.52
C VAL A 187 -11.48 16.52 -15.68
N THR A 188 -12.25 17.51 -16.11
CA THR A 188 -11.78 18.89 -16.08
C THR A 188 -11.60 19.31 -14.62
N ALA A 189 -10.38 19.75 -14.28
CA ALA A 189 -10.02 20.27 -12.96
C ALA A 189 -10.79 21.56 -12.62
#